data_AF-A0A1I5VVJ5-F1
#
_entry.id   AF-A0A1I5VVJ5-F1
#
_cell.length_a   1.000
_cell.length_b   1.000
_cell.length_c   1.000
_cell.angle_alpha   90.00
_cell.angle_beta   90.00
_cell.angle_gamma   90.00
#
_symmetry.space_group_name_H-M   'P 1'
#
loop_
_entity.id
_entity.type
_entity.pdbx_description
1 polymer ?
#
loop_
_entity_poly.entity_id
_entity_poly.type
_entity_poly.pdbx_seq_one_letter_code
_entity_poly.pdbx_strand_id
1 'polypeptide(L)'
;MDELTEARRAALRRFIDGEGGYGKVAAKYGLTPSHMSYLSQLIAKGSSAPLGERSARNWQERLKIEGDPILHPPLDPQGGAAAVSLQTVIDRLAQFLQAVPSDQREVIASVIGAFARKPLPELGTALVTLLDSGPGNRNWNS
;
A
#
# COMPACT_ATOMS: atom_id res chain seq x y z
N MET A 1 19.55 1.77 10.80
CA MET A 1 18.21 2.17 11.25
C MET A 1 17.28 1.02 10.95
N ASP A 2 16.40 0.66 11.87
CA ASP A 2 15.50 -0.48 11.72
C ASP A 2 14.48 -0.22 10.59
N GLU A 3 14.31 -1.19 9.69
CA GLU A 3 13.46 -1.08 8.49
C GLU A 3 12.00 -0.82 8.87
N LEU A 4 11.51 -1.49 9.92
CA LEU A 4 10.17 -1.27 10.45
C LEU A 4 10.02 0.17 10.95
N THR A 5 10.99 0.71 11.69
CA THR A 5 10.99 2.10 12.15
C THR A 5 10.91 3.10 10.99
N GLU A 6 11.62 2.86 9.89
CA GLU A 6 11.53 3.71 8.70
C GLU A 6 10.19 3.54 7.98
N ALA A 7 9.65 2.32 7.89
CA ALA A 7 8.32 2.07 7.34
C ALA A 7 7.22 2.81 8.13
N ARG A 8 7.32 2.86 9.47
CA ARG A 8 6.39 3.61 10.33
C ARG A 8 6.46 5.12 10.04
N ARG A 9 7.67 5.65 9.84
CA ARG A 9 7.89 7.06 9.49
C ARG A 9 7.32 7.38 8.11
N ALA A 10 7.54 6.49 7.14
CA ALA A 10 7.01 6.63 5.79
C ALA A 10 5.47 6.63 5.80
N ALA A 11 4.84 5.74 6.57
CA ALA A 11 3.40 5.68 6.71
C ALA A 11 2.81 6.97 7.33
N LEU A 12 3.42 7.50 8.40
CA LEU A 12 3.00 8.78 8.99
C LEU A 12 3.16 9.94 8.00
N ARG A 13 4.25 9.96 7.23
CA ARG A 13 4.48 11.01 6.23
C ARG A 13 3.43 10.96 5.12
N ARG A 14 3.15 9.77 4.57
CA ARG A 14 2.11 9.56 3.56
C ARG A 14 0.73 9.99 4.06
N PHE A 15 0.40 9.69 5.32
CA PHE A 15 -0.85 10.14 5.92
C PHE A 15 -0.94 11.67 5.95
N ILE A 16 0.12 12.32 6.42
CA ILE A 16 0.17 13.79 6.50
C ILE A 16 0.05 14.42 5.11
N ASP A 17 0.75 13.88 4.12
CA ASP A 17 0.70 14.35 2.74
C ASP A 17 -0.70 14.13 2.13
N GLY A 18 -1.34 12.98 2.40
CA GLY A 18 -2.70 12.67 1.94
C GLY A 18 -3.79 13.56 2.55
N GLU A 19 -3.58 14.04 3.78
CA GLU A 19 -4.45 15.02 4.45
C GLU A 19 -4.16 16.48 3.99
N GLY A 20 -3.21 16.67 3.08
CA GLY A 20 -2.84 17.97 2.52
C GLY A 20 -1.86 18.77 3.38
N GLY A 21 -1.03 18.05 4.15
CA GLY A 21 0.13 18.59 4.86
C GLY A 21 -0.12 18.94 6.33
N TYR A 22 0.98 19.22 7.02
CA TYR A 22 1.03 19.48 8.46
C TYR A 22 0.00 20.50 8.97
N GLY A 23 -0.22 21.61 8.25
CA GLY A 23 -1.16 22.65 8.68
C GLY A 23 -2.61 22.17 8.74
N LYS A 24 -3.04 21.38 7.74
CA LYS A 24 -4.38 20.80 7.70
C LYS A 24 -4.56 19.71 8.75
N VAL A 25 -3.56 18.85 8.91
CA VAL A 25 -3.53 17.82 9.97
C VAL A 25 -3.63 18.46 11.35
N ALA A 26 -2.88 19.54 11.61
CA ALA A 26 -2.92 20.23 12.89
C ALA A 26 -4.32 20.78 13.22
N ALA A 27 -4.95 21.44 12.24
CA ALA A 27 -6.30 21.99 12.40
C ALA A 27 -7.36 20.87 12.57
N LYS A 28 -7.30 19.82 11.75
CA LYS A 28 -8.27 18.71 11.74
C LYS A 28 -8.26 17.90 13.03
N TYR A 29 -7.07 17.64 13.58
CA TYR A 29 -6.90 16.78 14.75
C TYR A 29 -6.58 17.55 16.04
N GLY A 30 -6.66 18.89 16.02
CA GLY A 30 -6.43 19.72 17.20
C GLY A 30 -5.01 19.61 17.75
N LEU A 31 -4.00 19.49 16.88
CA LEU A 31 -2.61 19.34 17.31
C LEU A 31 -2.00 20.70 17.67
N THR A 32 -1.45 20.79 18.88
CA THR A 32 -0.65 21.94 19.33
C THR A 32 0.65 22.11 18.52
N PRO A 33 1.26 23.30 18.53
CA PRO A 33 2.57 23.54 17.90
C PRO A 33 3.67 22.59 18.39
N SER A 34 3.66 22.20 19.67
CA SER A 34 4.62 21.25 20.23
C SER A 34 4.47 19.84 19.65
N HIS A 35 3.24 19.36 19.46
CA HIS A 35 3.00 18.09 18.77
C HIS A 35 3.52 18.13 17.34
N MET A 36 3.30 19.25 16.64
CA MET A 36 3.73 19.41 15.25
C MET A 36 5.25 19.45 15.11
N SER A 37 5.93 20.16 16.01
CA SER A 37 7.39 20.17 16.06
C SER A 37 7.95 18.77 16.31
N TYR A 38 7.36 18.03 17.25
CA TYR A 38 7.78 16.67 17.55
C TYR A 38 7.52 15.71 16.37
N LEU A 39 6.36 15.80 15.74
CA LEU A 39 6.00 15.00 14.57
C LEU A 39 6.95 15.25 13.39
N SER A 40 7.26 16.51 13.12
CA SER A 40 8.19 16.89 12.05
C SER A 40 9.59 16.33 12.29
N GLN A 41 10.08 16.33 13.53
CA GLN A 41 11.35 15.71 13.90
C GLN A 41 11.29 14.19 13.78
N LEU A 42 10.17 13.60 14.18
CA LEU A 42 9.96 12.16 14.20
C LEU A 42 9.92 11.55 12.80
N ILE A 43 9.41 12.28 11.80
CA ILE A 43 9.33 11.79 10.42
C ILE A 43 10.32 12.46 9.47
N ALA A 44 11.27 13.27 9.96
CA ALA A 44 12.31 13.83 9.10
C ALA A 44 13.14 12.70 8.44
N LYS A 45 13.55 12.90 7.19
CA LYS A 45 14.42 11.95 6.47
C LYS A 45 15.75 11.84 7.24
N GLY A 46 16.14 10.62 7.61
CA GLY A 46 17.37 10.37 8.38
C GLY A 46 17.31 10.79 9.86
N SER A 47 16.12 11.09 10.41
CA SER A 47 16.03 11.39 11.84
C SER A 47 16.33 10.15 12.68
N SER A 48 16.99 10.34 13.82
CA SER A 48 17.34 9.29 14.77
C SER A 48 16.30 9.08 15.88
N ALA A 49 15.22 9.87 15.88
CA ALA A 49 14.19 9.81 16.91
C ALA A 49 13.52 8.41 16.99
N PRO A 50 13.27 7.86 18.19
CA PRO A 50 12.65 6.55 18.29
C PRO A 50 11.16 6.62 17.89
N LEU A 51 10.78 5.89 16.84
CA LEU A 51 9.39 5.59 16.49
C LEU A 51 9.08 4.11 16.77
N GLY A 52 9.23 3.74 18.04
CA GLY A 52 8.83 2.42 18.53
C GLY A 52 7.31 2.25 18.55
N GLU A 53 6.85 1.02 18.79
CA GLU A 53 5.44 0.64 18.79
C GLU A 53 4.55 1.56 19.64
N ARG A 54 4.96 1.90 20.86
CA ARG A 54 4.18 2.78 21.74
C ARG A 54 3.97 4.17 21.15
N SER A 55 5.01 4.72 20.52
CA SER A 55 4.94 6.03 19.87
C SER A 55 4.07 5.99 18.62
N ALA A 56 4.22 4.94 17.80
CA ALA A 56 3.38 4.68 16.64
C ALA A 56 1.89 4.57 17.01
N ARG A 57 1.57 3.80 18.05
CA ARG A 57 0.21 3.65 18.56
C ARG A 57 -0.37 4.98 19.06
N ASN A 58 0.39 5.75 19.83
CA ASN A 58 -0.05 7.06 20.30
C ASN A 58 -0.38 8.02 19.14
N TRP A 59 0.46 8.02 18.10
CA TRP A 59 0.21 8.84 16.92
C TRP A 59 -0.99 8.37 16.12
N GLN A 60 -1.19 7.06 15.98
CA GLN A 60 -2.36 6.48 15.31
C GLN A 60 -3.66 6.88 16.01
N GLU A 61 -3.71 6.75 17.34
CA GLU A 61 -4.85 7.17 18.17
C GLU A 61 -5.10 8.67 18.06
N ARG A 62 -4.05 9.49 18.17
CA ARG A 62 -4.14 10.95 18.13
C ARG A 62 -4.63 11.47 16.78
N LEU A 63 -4.19 10.83 15.69
CA LEU A 63 -4.60 11.14 14.32
C LEU A 63 -5.88 10.41 13.89
N LYS A 64 -6.49 9.62 14.79
CA LYS A 64 -7.70 8.83 14.53
C LYS A 64 -7.62 8.03 13.22
N ILE A 65 -6.46 7.45 12.95
CA ILE A 65 -6.24 6.66 11.73
C ILE A 65 -6.94 5.32 11.92
N GLU A 66 -7.84 4.97 11.00
CA GLU A 66 -8.52 3.67 11.00
C GLU A 66 -7.56 2.54 10.62
N GLY A 67 -7.70 1.39 11.28
CA GLY A 67 -6.80 0.25 11.15
C GLY A 67 -5.44 0.48 11.82
N ASP A 68 -4.44 -0.32 11.43
CA ASP A 68 -3.09 -0.30 12.02
C ASP A 68 -1.94 0.05 11.07
N PRO A 69 -2.11 0.99 10.11
CA PRO A 69 -1.09 1.23 9.07
C PRO A 69 0.21 1.86 9.61
N ILE A 70 0.19 2.45 10.81
CA ILE A 70 1.39 2.99 11.46
C ILE A 70 2.03 1.96 12.38
N LEU A 71 1.24 1.09 13.01
CA LEU A 71 1.79 0.04 13.88
C LEU A 71 2.38 -1.12 13.08
N HIS A 72 1.69 -1.50 12.00
CA HIS A 72 2.03 -2.55 11.04
C HIS A 72 2.10 -1.97 9.61
N PRO A 73 3.07 -1.08 9.33
CA PRO A 73 3.25 -0.55 7.99
C PRO A 73 3.71 -1.65 7.04
N PRO A 74 3.31 -1.62 5.76
CA PRO A 74 3.94 -2.46 4.75
C PRO A 74 5.44 -2.14 4.72
N LEU A 75 6.28 -3.18 4.77
CA LEU A 75 7.74 -3.06 4.84
C LEU A 75 8.37 -2.55 3.55
N ASP A 76 7.57 -2.34 2.50
CA ASP A 76 8.03 -1.73 1.26
C ASP A 76 7.82 -0.20 1.27
N PRO A 77 8.85 0.61 1.55
CA PRO A 77 8.76 2.07 1.56
C PRO A 77 8.57 2.66 0.16
N GLN A 78 8.77 1.88 -0.91
CA GLN A 78 8.42 2.23 -2.30
C GLN A 78 7.06 1.67 -2.74
N GLY A 79 6.48 0.76 -1.97
CA GLY A 79 5.11 0.26 -2.11
C GLY A 79 4.07 1.32 -1.73
N GLY A 80 4.00 2.41 -2.48
CA GLY A 80 2.70 2.71 -3.01
C GLY A 80 2.37 1.50 -3.89
N ALA A 81 1.28 0.79 -3.59
CA ALA A 81 0.42 0.50 -4.72
C ALA A 81 0.10 1.89 -5.29
N ALA A 82 0.97 2.42 -6.17
CA ALA A 82 0.56 3.42 -7.14
C ALA A 82 -0.74 2.85 -7.63
N ALA A 83 -1.87 3.47 -7.27
CA ALA A 83 -3.19 2.92 -7.51
C ALA A 83 -3.15 2.40 -8.94
N VAL A 84 -3.04 1.07 -9.09
CA VAL A 84 -2.62 0.51 -10.37
C VAL A 84 -3.80 0.86 -11.23
N SER A 85 -3.57 1.80 -12.15
CA SER A 85 -4.70 2.36 -12.88
C SER A 85 -5.42 1.18 -13.52
N LEU A 86 -6.76 1.22 -13.54
CA LEU A 86 -7.52 0.13 -14.14
C LEU A 86 -6.98 -0.20 -15.55
N GLN A 87 -6.50 0.82 -16.27
CA GLN A 87 -5.80 0.68 -17.54
C GLN A 87 -4.51 -0.16 -17.44
N THR A 88 -3.64 0.09 -16.46
CA THR A 88 -2.43 -0.71 -16.23
C THR A 88 -2.75 -2.18 -15.90
N VAL A 89 -3.85 -2.44 -15.18
CA VAL A 89 -4.32 -3.81 -14.94
C VAL A 89 -4.81 -4.44 -16.25
N ILE A 90 -5.59 -3.70 -17.04
CA ILE A 90 -6.11 -4.15 -18.35
C ILE A 90 -4.96 -4.46 -19.31
N ASP A 91 -3.95 -3.59 -19.40
CA ASP A 91 -2.81 -3.75 -20.32
C ASP A 91 -1.97 -4.98 -19.96
N ARG A 92 -1.72 -5.20 -18.66
CA ARG A 92 -1.04 -6.41 -18.18
C ARG A 92 -1.85 -7.67 -18.47
N LEU A 93 -3.15 -7.64 -18.24
CA LEU A 93 -4.02 -8.77 -18.52
C LEU A 93 -4.03 -9.10 -20.02
N ALA A 94 -4.08 -8.08 -20.89
CA ALA A 94 -3.98 -8.23 -22.33
C ALA A 94 -2.64 -8.86 -22.75
N GLN A 95 -1.53 -8.45 -22.11
CA GLN A 95 -0.21 -9.02 -22.37
C GLN A 95 -0.12 -10.51 -21.96
N PHE A 96 -0.70 -10.88 -20.81
CA PHE A 96 -0.80 -12.28 -20.41
C PHE A 96 -1.64 -13.10 -21.40
N LEU A 97 -2.77 -12.56 -21.85
CA LEU A 97 -3.66 -13.22 -22.81
C LEU A 97 -3.01 -13.42 -24.20
N GLN A 98 -2.07 -12.55 -24.60
CA GLN A 98 -1.32 -12.74 -25.84
C GLN A 98 -0.43 -13.99 -25.79
N ALA A 99 0.12 -14.34 -24.62
CA ALA A 99 0.93 -15.53 -24.41
C ALA A 99 0.09 -16.83 -24.29
N VAL A 100 -1.24 -16.71 -24.17
CA VAL A 100 -2.16 -17.86 -24.08
C VAL A 100 -2.54 -18.35 -25.49
N PRO A 101 -2.44 -19.66 -25.77
CA PRO A 101 -2.93 -20.28 -27.01
C PRO A 101 -4.40 -19.98 -27.28
N SER A 102 -4.80 -19.80 -28.54
CA SER A 102 -6.15 -19.33 -28.92
C SER A 102 -7.28 -20.21 -28.40
N ASP A 103 -7.04 -21.51 -28.28
CA ASP A 103 -7.93 -22.53 -27.73
C ASP A 103 -8.22 -22.36 -26.23
N GLN A 104 -7.33 -21.69 -25.48
CA GLN A 104 -7.53 -21.39 -24.06
C GLN A 104 -8.09 -19.98 -23.82
N ARG A 105 -8.11 -19.10 -24.84
CA ARG A 105 -8.61 -17.71 -24.71
C ARG A 105 -10.12 -17.65 -24.48
N GLU A 106 -10.91 -18.55 -25.07
CA GLU A 106 -12.36 -18.62 -24.83
C GLU A 106 -12.68 -18.96 -23.38
N VAL A 107 -11.90 -19.85 -22.76
CA VAL A 107 -12.08 -20.22 -21.35
C VAL A 107 -11.81 -19.01 -20.46
N ILE A 108 -10.76 -18.25 -20.73
CA ILE A 108 -10.42 -17.06 -19.94
C ILE A 108 -11.45 -15.94 -20.16
N ALA A 109 -11.92 -15.73 -21.39
CA ALA A 109 -12.99 -14.77 -21.67
C ALA A 109 -14.30 -15.13 -20.94
N SER A 110 -14.61 -16.43 -20.85
CA SER A 110 -15.76 -16.94 -20.09
C SER A 110 -15.62 -16.69 -18.59
N VAL A 111 -14.44 -16.93 -18.01
CA VAL A 111 -14.14 -16.65 -16.59
C VAL A 111 -14.20 -15.16 -16.27
N ILE A 112 -13.64 -14.30 -17.13
CA ILE A 112 -13.72 -12.84 -16.98
C ILE A 112 -15.18 -12.36 -17.08
N GLY A 113 -15.95 -12.88 -18.04
CA GLY A 113 -17.37 -12.56 -18.21
C GLY A 113 -18.22 -13.00 -17.01
N ALA A 114 -17.92 -14.17 -16.43
CA ALA A 114 -18.56 -14.64 -15.20
C ALA A 114 -18.21 -13.74 -14.00
N PHE A 115 -16.95 -13.30 -13.90
CA PHE A 115 -16.47 -12.41 -12.84
C PHE A 115 -17.13 -11.02 -12.89
N ALA A 116 -17.29 -10.43 -14.09
CA ALA A 116 -17.96 -9.14 -14.26
C ALA A 116 -19.44 -9.17 -13.81
N ARG A 117 -20.09 -10.33 -13.86
CA ARG A 117 -21.50 -10.50 -13.46
C ARG A 117 -21.66 -10.74 -11.97
N LYS A 118 -20.62 -11.23 -11.27
CA LYS A 118 -20.66 -11.48 -9.82
C LYS A 118 -19.24 -11.40 -9.24
N PRO A 119 -18.80 -10.21 -8.79
CA PRO A 119 -17.47 -10.05 -8.24
C PRO A 119 -17.37 -10.79 -6.90
N LEU A 120 -16.68 -11.93 -6.90
CA LEU A 120 -16.33 -12.62 -5.66
C LEU A 120 -15.08 -11.95 -5.07
N PRO A 121 -15.14 -11.44 -3.82
CA PRO A 121 -14.01 -10.74 -3.19
C PRO A 121 -12.72 -11.56 -3.18
N GLU A 122 -12.85 -12.87 -2.97
CA GLU A 122 -11.76 -13.85 -2.88
C GLU A 122 -10.98 -14.00 -4.20
N LEU A 123 -11.68 -13.89 -5.34
CA LEU A 123 -11.05 -13.91 -6.66
C LEU A 123 -10.34 -12.60 -6.99
N GLY A 124 -10.84 -11.47 -6.46
CA GLY A 124 -10.15 -10.18 -6.54
C GLY A 124 -8.79 -10.23 -5.84
N THR A 125 -8.74 -10.82 -4.63
CA THR A 125 -7.49 -11.05 -3.90
C THR A 125 -6.56 -11.99 -4.68
N ALA A 126 -7.08 -13.10 -5.23
CA ALA A 126 -6.26 -14.05 -5.99
C ALA A 126 -5.68 -13.45 -7.28
N LEU A 127 -6.44 -12.62 -8.01
CA LEU A 127 -5.96 -11.92 -9.20
C LEU A 127 -4.87 -10.88 -8.87
N VAL A 128 -5.04 -10.15 -7.76
CA VAL A 128 -4.02 -9.23 -7.27
C VAL A 128 -2.75 -9.99 -6.90
N THR A 129 -2.86 -11.11 -6.18
CA THR A 129 -1.71 -11.97 -5.84
C THR A 129 -1.02 -12.53 -7.09
N LEU A 130 -1.77 -12.93 -8.12
CA LEU A 130 -1.23 -13.43 -9.39
C LEU A 130 -0.47 -12.33 -10.16
N LEU A 131 -0.98 -11.10 -10.15
CA LEU A 131 -0.36 -9.95 -10.82
C LEU A 131 0.85 -9.39 -10.07
N ASP A 132 0.86 -9.50 -8.75
CA ASP A 132 1.98 -9.10 -7.87
C ASP A 132 3.12 -10.14 -7.92
N SER A 133 2.77 -11.42 -8.07
CA SER A 133 3.71 -12.54 -8.23
C SER A 133 4.23 -12.68 -9.66
N GLY A 134 4.60 -11.57 -10.31
CA GLY A 134 5.06 -11.53 -11.70
C GLY A 134 6.08 -12.64 -12.05
N PRO A 135 6.24 -12.98 -13.34
CA PRO A 135 6.92 -14.20 -13.82
C PRO A 135 8.41 -14.35 -13.46
N GLY A 136 8.98 -13.44 -12.65
CA GLY A 136 10.39 -13.39 -12.30
C GLY A 136 10.85 -14.29 -11.14
N ASN A 137 9.97 -15.07 -10.48
CA ASN A 137 10.40 -15.95 -9.38
C ASN A 137 10.06 -17.42 -9.61
N ARG A 138 10.44 -17.93 -10.79
CA ARG A 138 10.53 -19.38 -11.04
C ARG A 138 11.99 -19.77 -11.12
N ASN A 139 12.69 -19.66 -9.99
CA ASN A 139 14.00 -20.27 -9.86
C ASN A 139 13.78 -21.79 -9.77
N TRP A 140 13.88 -22.46 -10.91
CA TRP A 140 14.10 -23.90 -10.97
C TRP A 140 15.46 -24.16 -10.32
N ASN A 141 15.48 -24.86 -9.20
CA ASN A 141 16.67 -25.59 -8.81
C ASN A 141 16.28 -27.05 -8.62
N SER A 142 16.70 -27.83 -9.60
CA SER A 142 16.91 -29.27 -9.53
C SER A 142 17.94 -29.62 -8.45
#